data_AF-A0A367RM84-F1
#
_entry.id   AF-A0A367RM84-F1
#
_cell.length_a   1.000
_cell.length_b   1.000
_cell.length_c   1.000
_cell.angle_alpha   90.00
_cell.angle_beta   90.00
_cell.angle_gamma   90.00
#
_symmetry.space_group_name_H-M   'P 1'
#
loop_
_entity.id
_entity.type
_entity.pdbx_description
1 polymer ?
#
loop_
_entity_poly.entity_id
_entity_poly.type
_entity_poly.pdbx_seq_one_letter_code
_entity_poly.pdbx_strand_id
1 'polypeptide(L)'
;MKLVPNLLVAATIALGFSTIDVKSASAAILNYAFTVDSPATKGNGFFSFDDSTFSNGYNPEAPIQSLSFNFDGDTIYTEQDDANYPDFPLVFKTTSLTGQTYVGLDYQFNDKANPSSSISYEIIGDDFTIYSKTSPNAELISGTVSYRQVPEPTPFVGVLFACSLGSMMKRKVASMKKIKI
;
A
#
# COMPACT_ATOMS: atom_id res chain seq x y z
N MET A 1 -32.85 -63.32 26.54
CA MET A 1 -31.47 -62.81 26.55
C MET A 1 -31.45 -61.39 25.97
N LYS A 2 -30.83 -60.45 26.70
CA LYS A 2 -30.35 -59.09 26.31
C LYS A 2 -31.45 -58.04 25.97
N LEU A 3 -31.80 -57.11 26.88
CA LEU A 3 -31.15 -55.85 27.33
C LEU A 3 -31.19 -54.69 26.30
N VAL A 4 -32.10 -53.72 26.55
CA VAL A 4 -32.07 -52.28 26.17
C VAL A 4 -30.92 -51.57 26.95
N PRO A 5 -30.53 -50.28 26.78
CA PRO A 5 -30.92 -49.17 25.87
C PRO A 5 -29.69 -48.34 25.36
N ASN A 6 -29.88 -47.05 25.01
CA ASN A 6 -28.88 -45.93 24.93
C ASN A 6 -28.32 -45.58 23.53
N LEU A 7 -28.11 -44.33 23.11
CA LEU A 7 -28.33 -42.99 23.66
C LEU A 7 -28.06 -41.99 22.51
N LEU A 8 -28.79 -40.88 22.48
CA LEU A 8 -28.55 -39.68 21.68
C LEU A 8 -27.09 -39.21 21.74
N VAL A 9 -26.52 -38.73 20.61
CA VAL A 9 -25.73 -37.49 20.60
C VAL A 9 -25.92 -36.80 19.24
N ALA A 10 -26.71 -35.73 19.22
CA ALA A 10 -26.69 -34.74 18.17
C ALA A 10 -25.33 -34.03 18.24
N ALA A 11 -24.51 -34.13 17.19
CA ALA A 11 -23.28 -33.37 17.08
C ALA A 11 -23.63 -31.97 16.53
N THR A 12 -23.99 -31.07 17.43
CA THR A 12 -24.10 -29.63 17.15
C THR A 12 -22.70 -29.13 16.79
N ILE A 13 -22.47 -28.75 15.53
CA ILE A 13 -21.25 -28.02 15.15
C ILE A 13 -21.44 -26.60 15.69
N ALA A 14 -21.05 -26.39 16.94
CA ALA A 14 -20.84 -25.06 17.46
C ALA A 14 -19.61 -24.49 16.73
N LEU A 15 -19.85 -23.78 15.62
CA LEU A 15 -18.88 -22.82 15.11
C LEU A 15 -18.76 -21.76 16.21
N GLY A 16 -17.80 -21.95 17.11
CA GLY A 16 -17.36 -20.92 18.01
C GLY A 16 -16.89 -19.77 17.15
N PHE A 17 -17.75 -18.78 16.94
CA PHE A 17 -17.31 -17.45 16.57
C PHE A 17 -16.52 -16.95 17.78
N SER A 18 -15.24 -17.32 17.85
CA SER A 18 -14.29 -16.45 18.51
C SER A 18 -14.41 -15.16 17.73
N THR A 19 -15.10 -14.19 18.32
CA THR A 19 -14.90 -12.79 18.02
C THR A 19 -13.42 -12.57 18.24
N ILE A 20 -12.64 -12.73 17.16
CA ILE A 20 -11.32 -12.14 17.10
C ILE A 20 -11.66 -10.69 17.29
N ASP A 21 -11.34 -10.18 18.46
CA ASP A 21 -11.34 -8.76 18.74
C ASP A 21 -10.36 -8.20 17.71
N VAL A 22 -10.89 -7.79 16.56
CA VAL A 22 -10.13 -7.11 15.53
C VAL A 22 -9.79 -5.82 16.22
N LYS A 23 -8.63 -5.80 16.84
CA LYS A 23 -8.01 -4.59 17.36
C LYS A 23 -7.87 -3.68 16.14
N SER A 24 -8.88 -2.84 15.91
CA SER A 24 -8.87 -1.78 14.93
C SER A 24 -7.82 -0.77 15.38
N ALA A 25 -6.56 -1.05 15.02
CA ALA A 25 -5.42 -0.16 15.09
C ALA A 25 -4.19 -0.99 14.66
N SER A 26 -4.00 -1.17 13.36
CA SER A 26 -2.65 -1.32 12.84
C SER A 26 -2.41 -0.11 11.97
N ALA A 27 -1.44 0.70 12.37
CA ALA A 27 -0.64 1.47 11.43
C ALA A 27 -0.40 0.57 10.20
N ALA A 28 -0.84 1.02 9.03
CA ALA A 28 -0.67 0.31 7.78
C ALA A 28 0.33 1.10 6.94
N ILE A 29 1.40 0.43 6.50
CA ILE A 29 2.29 1.00 5.50
C ILE A 29 1.53 0.92 4.18
N LEU A 30 0.96 2.04 3.76
CA LEU A 30 0.21 2.11 2.52
C LEU A 30 1.17 2.34 1.37
N ASN A 31 0.98 1.57 0.30
CA ASN A 31 1.78 1.64 -0.90
C ASN A 31 0.94 2.25 -2.02
N TYR A 32 1.49 3.22 -2.73
CA TYR A 32 0.83 3.90 -3.85
C TYR A 32 1.74 3.89 -5.06
N ALA A 33 1.12 3.74 -6.22
CA ALA A 33 1.72 4.04 -7.51
C ALA A 33 1.16 5.37 -7.98
N PHE A 34 1.99 6.18 -8.62
CA PHE A 34 1.57 7.40 -9.28
C PHE A 34 2.16 7.52 -10.69
N THR A 35 1.48 8.27 -11.54
CA THR A 35 1.93 8.56 -12.91
C THR A 35 1.78 10.04 -13.18
N VAL A 36 2.85 10.65 -13.71
CA VAL A 36 2.88 12.03 -14.18
C VAL A 36 2.71 12.03 -15.69
N ASP A 37 1.77 12.83 -16.18
CA ASP A 37 1.53 13.04 -17.60
C ASP A 37 1.52 14.54 -17.91
N SER A 38 2.52 15.01 -18.65
CA SER A 38 2.58 16.37 -19.17
C SER A 38 2.94 16.37 -20.66
N PRO A 39 2.72 17.49 -21.38
CA PRO A 39 3.12 17.59 -22.78
C PRO A 39 4.62 17.42 -23.03
N ALA A 40 5.47 17.72 -22.04
CA ALA A 40 6.92 17.70 -22.20
C ALA A 40 7.58 16.47 -21.57
N THR A 41 7.06 16.02 -20.44
CA THR A 41 7.65 14.94 -19.64
C THR A 41 6.58 13.97 -19.16
N LYS A 42 6.97 12.71 -19.02
CA LYS A 42 6.15 11.66 -18.41
C LYS A 42 6.98 10.94 -17.36
N GLY A 43 6.32 10.37 -16.37
CA GLY A 43 6.99 9.59 -15.35
C GLY A 43 6.03 8.68 -14.61
N ASN A 44 6.60 7.72 -13.90
CA ASN A 44 5.85 6.80 -13.06
C ASN A 44 6.66 6.48 -11.81
N GLY A 45 5.99 6.40 -10.68
CA GLY A 45 6.66 6.16 -9.42
C GLY A 45 5.82 5.39 -8.43
N PHE A 46 6.48 5.04 -7.34
CA PHE A 46 5.90 4.41 -6.17
C PHE A 46 6.33 5.17 -4.94
N PHE A 47 5.43 5.30 -3.98
CA PHE A 47 5.78 5.76 -2.64
C PHE A 47 5.05 4.92 -1.60
N SER A 48 5.61 4.90 -0.40
CA SER A 48 4.95 4.34 0.77
C SER A 48 4.95 5.34 1.92
N PHE A 49 3.98 5.23 2.81
CA PHE A 49 3.90 6.02 4.04
C PHE A 49 3.13 5.24 5.10
N ASP A 50 3.33 5.59 6.36
CA ASP A 50 2.58 5.03 7.48
C ASP A 50 1.37 5.91 7.77
N ASP A 51 0.16 5.35 7.66
CA ASP A 51 -1.07 6.12 7.87
C ASP A 51 -1.29 6.56 9.33
N SER A 52 -0.52 6.03 10.28
CA SER A 52 -0.56 6.48 11.67
C SER A 52 0.26 7.75 11.92
N THR A 53 1.09 8.18 10.96
CA THR A 53 1.93 9.38 11.09
C THR A 53 1.26 10.66 10.59
N PHE A 54 0.00 10.59 10.15
CA PHE A 54 -0.76 11.78 9.79
C PHE A 54 -0.78 12.78 10.95
N SER A 55 -0.47 14.04 10.64
CA SER A 55 -0.55 15.14 11.57
C SER A 55 -2.00 15.40 12.01
N ASN A 56 -2.18 15.93 13.22
CA ASN A 56 -3.50 16.25 13.77
C ASN A 56 -4.03 17.64 13.32
N GLY A 57 -3.51 18.17 12.21
CA GLY A 57 -3.83 19.50 11.70
C GLY A 57 -5.17 19.58 10.95
N TYR A 58 -5.53 20.78 10.49
CA TYR A 58 -6.71 20.98 9.64
C TYR A 58 -6.57 20.27 8.28
N ASN A 59 -5.34 20.24 7.75
CA ASN A 59 -4.94 19.43 6.61
C ASN A 59 -3.94 18.38 7.11
N PRO A 60 -4.39 17.16 7.43
CA PRO A 60 -3.49 16.09 7.88
C PRO A 60 -2.52 15.70 6.76
N GLU A 61 -1.23 15.72 7.11
CA GLU A 61 -0.11 15.35 6.25
C GLU A 61 0.73 14.28 6.92
N ALA A 62 1.34 13.39 6.14
CA ALA A 62 2.26 12.36 6.62
C ALA A 62 3.53 12.36 5.76
N PRO A 63 4.73 12.21 6.35
CA PRO A 63 5.94 12.04 5.57
C PRO A 63 5.96 10.67 4.88
N ILE A 64 6.54 10.62 3.69
CA ILE A 64 6.77 9.35 3.01
C ILE A 64 7.89 8.56 3.71
N GLN A 65 7.80 7.24 3.62
CA GLN A 65 8.85 6.31 4.06
C GLN A 65 9.78 5.88 2.92
N SER A 66 9.27 5.83 1.69
CA SER A 66 10.06 5.51 0.51
C SER A 66 9.51 6.18 -0.73
N LEU A 67 10.40 6.51 -1.67
CA LEU A 67 10.06 7.00 -3.00
C LEU A 67 10.92 6.29 -4.04
N SER A 68 10.30 5.89 -5.14
CA SER A 68 11.02 5.54 -6.36
C SER A 68 10.25 6.11 -7.53
N PHE A 69 10.80 7.13 -8.16
CA PHE A 69 10.14 7.86 -9.23
C PHE A 69 11.04 7.88 -10.47
N ASN A 70 10.63 7.12 -11.50
CA ASN A 70 11.25 7.22 -12.81
C ASN A 70 10.62 8.40 -13.55
N PHE A 71 11.43 9.40 -13.84
CA PHE A 71 11.01 10.62 -14.48
C PHE A 71 12.01 11.02 -15.57
N ASP A 72 11.50 11.39 -16.74
CA ASP A 72 12.31 11.77 -17.90
C ASP A 72 13.22 10.61 -18.42
N GLY A 73 12.64 9.41 -18.51
CA GLY A 73 13.23 8.24 -19.18
C GLY A 73 14.07 7.34 -18.27
N ASP A 74 15.25 7.81 -17.88
CA ASP A 74 16.26 7.00 -17.18
C ASP A 74 16.61 7.54 -15.77
N THR A 75 16.06 8.70 -15.39
CA THR A 75 16.39 9.32 -14.10
C THR A 75 15.46 8.79 -13.02
N ILE A 76 16.03 8.10 -12.04
CA ILE A 76 15.31 7.63 -10.85
C ILE A 76 15.57 8.59 -9.69
N TYR A 77 14.50 9.20 -9.21
CA TYR A 77 14.45 9.97 -7.97
C TYR A 77 14.05 9.04 -6.83
N THR A 78 14.77 9.16 -5.74
CA THR A 78 14.56 8.42 -4.49
C THR A 78 14.37 9.40 -3.35
N GLU A 79 13.89 8.92 -2.21
CA GLU A 79 13.71 9.78 -1.04
C GLU A 79 15.03 10.42 -0.56
N GLN A 80 16.17 9.74 -0.78
CA GLN A 80 17.49 10.26 -0.43
C GLN A 80 17.99 11.39 -1.35
N ASP A 81 17.35 11.59 -2.50
CA ASP A 81 17.67 12.72 -3.38
C ASP A 81 17.06 14.04 -2.89
N ASP A 82 16.14 13.98 -1.92
CA ASP A 82 15.55 15.15 -1.28
C ASP A 82 16.42 15.62 -0.11
N ALA A 83 16.77 16.90 -0.10
CA ALA A 83 17.61 17.49 0.95
C ALA A 83 16.90 17.60 2.31
N ASN A 84 15.57 17.52 2.32
CA ASN A 84 14.74 17.65 3.52
C ASN A 84 14.24 16.29 4.02
N TYR A 85 14.65 15.17 3.42
CA TYR A 85 14.31 13.84 3.93
C TYR A 85 14.88 13.63 5.35
N PRO A 86 14.11 13.10 6.33
CA PRO A 86 12.80 12.43 6.19
C PRO A 86 11.55 13.31 6.38
N ASP A 87 11.71 14.63 6.49
CA ASP A 87 10.58 15.54 6.74
C ASP A 87 9.76 15.86 5.48
N PHE A 88 10.35 15.63 4.30
CA PHE A 88 9.73 15.80 2.98
C PHE A 88 10.31 14.72 2.03
N PRO A 89 9.58 14.23 1.01
CA PRO A 89 8.23 14.57 0.56
C PRO A 89 7.10 14.21 1.53
N LEU A 90 5.93 14.82 1.33
CA LEU A 90 4.74 14.62 2.16
C LEU A 90 3.59 14.02 1.33
N VAL A 91 2.63 13.43 2.04
CA VAL A 91 1.35 13.01 1.47
C VAL A 91 0.21 13.59 2.26
N PHE A 92 -0.91 13.85 1.57
CA PHE A 92 -2.12 14.39 2.18
C PHE A 92 -3.36 13.71 1.61
N LYS A 93 -4.44 13.69 2.40
CA LYS A 93 -5.74 13.19 1.94
C LYS A 93 -6.45 14.28 1.15
N THR A 94 -6.95 13.92 -0.02
CA THR A 94 -7.71 14.81 -0.90
C THR A 94 -8.91 14.07 -1.48
N THR A 95 -9.84 14.81 -2.08
CA THR A 95 -11.09 14.26 -2.64
C THR A 95 -11.23 14.70 -4.09
N SER A 96 -11.42 13.73 -4.98
CA SER A 96 -11.61 13.98 -6.39
C SER A 96 -12.94 14.69 -6.66
N LEU A 97 -13.12 15.24 -7.86
CA LEU A 97 -14.39 15.82 -8.30
C LEU A 97 -15.57 14.85 -8.24
N THR A 98 -15.31 13.53 -8.27
CA THR A 98 -16.33 12.48 -8.15
C THR A 98 -16.62 12.09 -6.71
N GLY A 99 -16.01 12.77 -5.72
CA GLY A 99 -16.17 12.48 -4.30
C GLY A 99 -15.34 11.30 -3.79
N GLN A 100 -14.41 10.77 -4.60
CA GLN A 100 -13.53 9.69 -4.15
C GLN A 100 -12.36 10.28 -3.36
N THR A 101 -12.20 9.87 -2.11
CA THR A 101 -11.02 10.22 -1.32
C THR A 101 -9.81 9.41 -1.78
N TYR A 102 -8.69 10.08 -1.96
CA TYR A 102 -7.39 9.47 -2.29
C TYR A 102 -6.26 10.20 -1.55
N VAL A 103 -5.05 9.69 -1.72
CA VAL A 103 -3.84 10.29 -1.15
C VAL A 103 -3.03 10.90 -2.27
N GLY A 104 -2.78 12.20 -2.17
CA GLY A 104 -1.94 12.97 -3.08
C GLY A 104 -0.54 13.16 -2.51
N LEU A 105 0.42 13.36 -3.41
CA LEU A 105 1.80 13.68 -3.06
C LEU A 105 1.99 15.21 -3.05
N ASP A 106 2.77 15.71 -2.11
CA ASP A 106 3.41 17.02 -2.16
C ASP A 106 4.92 16.77 -2.31
N TYR A 107 5.44 17.04 -3.50
CA TYR A 107 6.83 16.77 -3.86
C TYR A 107 7.40 17.82 -4.81
N GLN A 108 8.38 18.57 -4.32
CA GLN A 108 9.22 19.47 -5.08
C GLN A 108 10.60 18.84 -5.31
N PHE A 109 11.07 18.81 -6.55
CA PHE A 109 12.38 18.25 -6.88
C PHE A 109 13.06 19.01 -8.03
N ASN A 110 14.39 18.91 -8.08
CA ASN A 110 15.21 19.56 -9.10
C ASN A 110 15.54 18.59 -10.23
N ASP A 111 15.92 19.13 -11.38
CA ASP A 111 16.49 18.33 -12.47
C ASP A 111 17.80 17.65 -12.02
N LYS A 112 17.71 16.34 -11.77
CA LYS A 112 18.85 15.51 -11.38
C LYS A 112 19.79 15.20 -12.55
N ALA A 113 19.27 15.17 -13.79
CA ALA A 113 20.08 14.95 -14.99
C ALA A 113 20.90 16.20 -15.33
N ASN A 114 20.37 17.39 -15.03
CA ASN A 114 21.08 18.66 -15.16
C ASN A 114 20.98 19.51 -13.88
N PRO A 115 21.85 19.28 -12.88
CA PRO A 115 21.83 20.02 -11.61
C PRO A 115 22.06 21.53 -11.75
N SER A 116 22.66 21.98 -12.86
CA SER A 116 22.88 23.40 -13.15
C SER A 116 21.64 24.11 -13.71
N SER A 117 20.61 23.35 -14.07
CA SER A 117 19.36 23.86 -14.60
C SER A 117 18.66 24.75 -13.59
N SER A 118 18.07 25.85 -14.09
CA SER A 118 17.14 26.66 -13.32
C SER A 118 15.74 26.02 -13.24
N ILE A 119 15.50 24.89 -13.92
CA ILE A 119 14.21 24.18 -13.88
C ILE A 119 14.06 23.44 -12.55
N SER A 120 12.83 23.49 -12.02
CA SER A 120 12.35 22.64 -10.94
C SER A 120 10.97 22.12 -11.28
N TYR A 121 10.62 21.04 -10.58
CA TYR A 121 9.39 20.31 -10.74
C TYR A 121 8.65 20.30 -9.42
N GLU A 122 7.33 20.32 -9.50
CA GLU A 122 6.45 20.27 -8.34
C GLU A 122 5.25 19.37 -8.65
N ILE A 123 4.91 18.52 -7.71
CA ILE A 123 3.70 17.71 -7.67
C ILE A 123 2.92 18.15 -6.44
N ILE A 124 1.69 18.61 -6.62
CA ILE A 124 0.76 18.90 -5.52
C ILE A 124 -0.57 18.23 -5.86
N GLY A 125 -0.82 17.07 -5.24
CA GLY A 125 -2.02 16.30 -5.53
C GLY A 125 -2.06 15.91 -7.00
N ASP A 126 -3.11 16.27 -7.72
CA ASP A 126 -3.26 15.91 -9.14
C ASP A 126 -2.54 16.86 -10.09
N ASP A 127 -1.93 17.94 -9.58
CA ASP A 127 -1.26 18.95 -10.39
C ASP A 127 0.24 18.66 -10.47
N PHE A 128 0.78 18.74 -11.69
CA PHE A 128 2.22 18.71 -11.95
C PHE A 128 2.64 19.99 -12.65
N THR A 129 3.70 20.62 -12.14
CA THR A 129 4.17 21.93 -12.62
C THR A 129 5.66 21.90 -12.89
N ILE A 130 6.06 22.41 -14.06
CA ILE A 130 7.44 22.73 -14.39
C ILE A 130 7.60 24.25 -14.31
N TYR A 131 8.55 24.73 -13.52
CA TYR A 131 8.80 26.16 -13.34
C TYR A 131 10.29 26.47 -13.26
N SER A 132 10.62 27.77 -13.35
CA SER A 132 11.99 28.26 -13.22
C SER A 132 12.26 28.77 -11.80
N LYS A 133 13.31 28.28 -11.15
CA LYS A 133 13.82 28.77 -9.85
C LYS A 133 14.14 30.27 -9.85
N THR A 134 14.54 30.82 -11.00
CA THR A 134 14.86 32.25 -11.12
C THR A 134 13.62 33.10 -11.38
N SER A 135 12.48 32.48 -11.67
CA SER A 135 11.19 33.13 -11.91
C SER A 135 10.06 32.18 -11.50
N PRO A 136 9.93 31.89 -10.20
CA PRO A 136 9.05 30.82 -9.71
C PRO A 136 7.56 31.08 -9.99
N ASN A 137 7.17 32.34 -10.21
CA ASN A 137 5.81 32.72 -10.61
C ASN A 137 5.53 32.49 -12.11
N ALA A 138 6.54 32.10 -12.89
CA ALA A 138 6.39 31.74 -14.29
C ALA A 138 6.30 30.22 -14.41
N GLU A 139 5.07 29.73 -14.34
CA GLU A 139 4.73 28.39 -14.77
C GLU A 139 5.11 28.22 -16.24
N LEU A 140 5.92 27.20 -16.54
CA LEU A 140 6.37 26.92 -17.89
C LEU A 140 5.42 25.92 -18.56
N ILE A 141 5.12 24.83 -17.86
CA ILE A 141 4.32 23.71 -18.36
C ILE A 141 3.56 23.08 -17.18
N SER A 142 2.28 22.79 -17.40
CA SER A 142 1.44 22.00 -16.49
C SER A 142 1.23 20.59 -17.02
N GLY A 143 0.99 19.66 -16.11
CA GLY A 143 0.55 18.30 -16.36
C GLY A 143 -0.34 17.80 -15.24
N THR A 144 -0.68 16.52 -15.30
CA THR A 144 -1.52 15.86 -14.30
C THR A 144 -0.79 14.71 -13.64
N VAL A 145 -1.17 14.44 -12.40
CA VAL A 145 -0.74 13.27 -11.64
C VAL A 145 -1.95 12.41 -11.33
N SER A 146 -1.79 11.11 -11.45
CA SER A 146 -2.82 10.13 -11.10
C SER A 146 -2.27 9.11 -10.14
N TYR A 147 -3.12 8.66 -9.21
CA TYR A 147 -2.74 7.80 -8.09
C TYR A 147 -3.52 6.50 -8.10
N ARG A 148 -2.86 5.42 -7.66
CA ARG A 148 -3.50 4.14 -7.41
C ARG A 148 -2.85 3.45 -6.23
N GLN A 149 -3.65 3.09 -5.24
CA GLN A 149 -3.17 2.25 -4.14
C GLN A 149 -2.75 0.88 -4.68
N VAL A 150 -1.57 0.41 -4.28
CA VAL A 150 -1.04 -0.90 -4.61
C VAL A 150 -1.44 -1.87 -3.49
N PRO A 151 -2.28 -2.88 -3.77
CA PRO A 151 -2.68 -3.83 -2.73
C PRO A 151 -1.48 -4.58 -2.18
N GLU A 152 -1.40 -4.70 -0.85
CA GLU A 152 -0.43 -5.57 -0.22
C GLU A 152 -0.69 -7.03 -0.64
N PRO A 153 0.36 -7.83 -0.91
CA PRO A 153 0.19 -9.25 -1.20
C PRO A 153 -0.48 -9.95 -0.02
N THR A 154 -1.75 -10.33 -0.21
CA THR A 154 -2.55 -10.95 0.84
C THR A 154 -1.94 -12.31 1.21
N PRO A 155 -1.78 -12.66 2.50
CA PRO A 155 -1.20 -13.93 2.94
C PRO A 155 -2.20 -15.08 2.76
N PHE A 156 -2.59 -15.41 1.53
CA PHE A 156 -3.41 -16.59 1.20
C PHE A 156 -2.68 -17.93 1.40
N VAL A 157 -1.39 -17.89 1.74
CA VAL A 157 -0.53 -19.07 1.91
C VAL A 157 -0.95 -19.91 3.14
N GLY A 158 -1.53 -19.30 4.19
CA GLY A 158 -1.91 -20.01 5.42
C GLY A 158 -3.04 -21.04 5.27
N VAL A 159 -3.97 -20.82 4.34
CA VAL A 159 -5.14 -21.70 4.16
C VAL A 159 -4.76 -23.01 3.44
N LEU A 160 -3.80 -22.95 2.50
CA LEU A 160 -3.34 -24.13 1.76
C LEU A 160 -2.51 -25.09 2.65
N PHE A 161 -1.74 -24.56 3.59
CA PHE A 161 -0.98 -25.40 4.55
C PHE A 161 -1.89 -26.10 5.58
N ALA A 162 -2.97 -25.46 6.03
CA ALA A 162 -3.92 -26.10 6.94
C ALA A 162 -4.70 -27.25 6.28
N CYS A 163 -5.06 -27.13 5.00
CA CYS A 163 -5.75 -28.21 4.26
C CYS A 163 -4.86 -29.41 3.94
N SER A 164 -3.56 -29.19 3.67
CA SER A 164 -2.63 -30.28 3.31
C SER A 164 -2.23 -31.15 4.52
N LEU A 165 -2.07 -30.57 5.71
CA LEU A 165 -1.75 -31.31 6.93
C LEU A 165 -2.93 -32.17 7.43
N GLY A 166 -4.16 -31.68 7.30
CA GLY A 166 -5.37 -32.43 7.69
C GLY A 166 -5.62 -33.69 6.84
N SER A 167 -5.20 -33.69 5.58
CA SER A 167 -5.35 -34.83 4.66
C SER A 167 -4.32 -35.94 4.91
N MET A 168 -3.09 -35.59 5.33
CA MET A 168 -2.04 -36.58 5.58
C MET A 168 -2.23 -37.34 6.91
N MET A 169 -2.79 -36.71 7.94
CA MET A 169 -3.06 -37.41 9.21
C MET A 169 -4.16 -38.47 9.10
N LYS A 170 -5.17 -38.28 8.23
CA LYS A 170 -6.23 -39.28 8.04
C LYS A 170 -5.75 -40.56 7.36
N ARG A 171 -4.68 -40.52 6.56
CA ARG A 171 -4.14 -41.73 5.89
C ARG A 171 -3.34 -42.65 6.82
N LYS A 172 -2.75 -42.15 7.91
CA LYS A 172 -1.97 -43.01 8.82
C LYS A 172 -2.82 -43.83 9.79
N VAL A 173 -4.02 -43.37 10.17
CA VAL A 173 -4.87 -44.10 11.12
C VAL A 173 -5.60 -45.28 10.48
N ALA A 174 -5.85 -45.25 9.16
CA ALA A 174 -6.52 -46.35 8.46
C ALA A 174 -5.61 -47.57 8.19
N SER A 175 -4.28 -47.42 8.26
CA SER A 175 -3.34 -48.51 7.92
C SER A 175 -2.90 -49.38 9.12
N MET A 176 -3.27 -49.01 10.35
CA MET A 176 -2.88 -49.76 11.56
C MET A 176 -4.01 -50.58 12.21
N LYS A 177 -5.05 -50.92 11.45
CA LYS A 177 -6.06 -51.89 11.90
C LYS A 177 -6.22 -53.01 10.86
N LYS A 178 -5.30 -53.97 10.91
CA LYS A 178 -5.56 -55.42 10.83
C LYS A 178 -4.24 -56.18 10.66
N ILE A 179 -3.61 -56.54 11.78
CA ILE A 179 -3.05 -57.89 11.91
C ILE A 179 -3.44 -58.37 13.31
N LYS A 180 -4.37 -59.33 13.37
CA LYS A 180 -4.65 -60.10 14.57
C LYS A 180 -4.78 -61.56 14.15
N ILE A 181 -3.78 -62.33 14.56
CA ILE A 181 -3.67 -63.80 14.72
C ILE A 181 -3.76 -64.60 13.43
#